data_AF-A0A6G4RBE7-F1
#
_entry.id   AF-A0A6G4RBE7-F1
#
_cell.length_a   1.000
_cell.length_b   1.000
_cell.length_c   1.000
_cell.angle_alpha   90.00
_cell.angle_beta   90.00
_cell.angle_gamma   90.00
#
_symmetry.space_group_name_H-M   'P 1'
#
loop_
_entity.id
_entity.type
_entity.pdbx_description
1 polymer ?
#
loop_
_entity_poly.entity_id
_entity_poly.type
_entity_poly.pdbx_seq_one_letter_code
_entity_poly.pdbx_strand_id
1 'polypeptide(L)'
;MTLEGTLETTVTAREPARVSFVFTVTNTGAEPVEIQFTDAAKAEFIVYENGSERWRFTDGRAFMQLLSSDRLEPNASTTYDGEWEDPEPGTYTAIAQLRAQDTTCEARTEFSLE
;
A
#
# COMPACT_ATOMS: atom_id res chain seq x y z
N MET A 1 11.95 -0.61 -15.33
CA MET A 1 10.83 -1.02 -14.45
C MET A 1 9.56 -0.59 -15.15
N THR A 2 8.59 -1.47 -15.32
CA THR A 2 7.33 -1.21 -16.06
C THR A 2 6.15 -0.91 -15.14
N LEU A 3 6.32 -1.04 -13.83
CA LEU A 3 5.29 -0.69 -12.85
C LEU A 3 5.67 0.62 -12.15
N GLU A 4 4.72 1.55 -12.11
CA GLU A 4 4.82 2.79 -11.35
C GLU A 4 3.75 2.81 -10.27
N GLY A 5 4.13 3.27 -9.08
CA GLY A 5 3.27 3.32 -7.91
C GLY A 5 2.90 4.75 -7.54
N THR A 6 1.65 4.97 -7.16
CA THR A 6 1.21 6.19 -6.46
C THR A 6 0.50 5.82 -5.17
N LEU A 7 0.72 6.61 -4.12
CA LEU A 7 0.12 6.38 -2.81
C LEU A 7 -0.66 7.62 -2.38
N GLU A 8 -1.95 7.42 -2.15
CA GLU A 8 -2.84 8.45 -1.63
C GLU A 8 -3.25 8.10 -0.20
N THR A 9 -3.39 9.12 0.63
CA THR A 9 -3.81 9.01 2.04
C THR A 9 -5.02 9.88 2.28
N THR A 10 -6.04 9.30 2.92
CA THR A 10 -7.19 10.04 3.42
C THR A 10 -7.23 9.98 4.93
N VAL A 11 -7.22 11.15 5.57
CA VAL A 11 -7.27 11.29 7.02
C VAL A 11 -8.70 11.57 7.46
N THR A 12 -9.22 10.75 8.36
CA THR A 12 -10.51 10.96 9.02
C THR A 12 -10.28 11.28 10.49
N ALA A 13 -10.31 12.56 10.84
CA ALA A 13 -10.08 13.07 12.20
C ALA A 13 -11.33 12.99 13.10
N ARG A 14 -12.16 11.95 12.96
CA ARG A 14 -13.31 11.69 13.84
C ARG A 14 -12.92 10.61 14.82
N GLU A 15 -13.30 10.68 16.09
CA GLU A 15 -12.96 9.65 17.07
C GLU A 15 -13.71 8.31 16.80
N PRO A 16 -13.00 7.16 16.69
CA PRO A 16 -11.55 7.02 16.64
C PRO A 16 -10.99 7.40 15.27
N ALA A 17 -9.86 8.10 15.26
CA ALA A 17 -9.24 8.61 14.03
C ALA A 17 -8.87 7.45 13.09
N ARG A 18 -8.81 7.72 11.78
CA ARG A 18 -8.45 6.72 10.77
C ARG A 18 -7.60 7.34 9.66
N VAL A 19 -6.66 6.55 9.15
CA VAL A 19 -5.95 6.85 7.90
C VAL A 19 -6.19 5.71 6.93
N SER A 20 -6.81 6.04 5.80
CA SER A 20 -6.97 5.12 4.68
C SER A 20 -5.86 5.34 3.67
N PHE A 21 -5.30 4.25 3.17
CA PHE A 21 -4.25 4.23 2.15
C PHE A 21 -4.80 3.63 0.87
N VAL A 22 -4.55 4.28 -0.26
CA VAL A 22 -4.85 3.75 -1.60
C VAL A 22 -3.55 3.71 -2.38
N PHE A 23 -3.04 2.50 -2.61
CA PHE A 23 -1.85 2.27 -3.41
C PHE A 23 -2.24 1.85 -4.82
N THR A 24 -2.00 2.72 -5.79
CA THR A 24 -2.28 2.46 -7.20
C THR A 24 -1.00 2.01 -7.89
N VAL A 25 -1.04 0.86 -8.55
CA VAL A 25 0.04 0.33 -9.38
C VAL A 25 -0.39 0.39 -10.83
N THR A 26 0.41 1.06 -11.67
CA THR A 26 0.15 1.25 -13.09
C THR A 26 1.23 0.56 -13.92
N ASN A 27 0.81 -0.21 -14.92
CA ASN A 27 1.73 -0.73 -15.92
C ASN A 27 2.04 0.35 -16.97
N THR A 28 3.18 1.02 -16.86
CA THR A 28 3.66 2.03 -17.82
C THR A 28 4.48 1.41 -18.97
N GLY A 29 4.62 0.09 -19.00
CA GLY A 29 5.26 -0.66 -20.07
C GLY A 29 4.36 -0.86 -21.31
N ALA A 30 4.96 -1.40 -22.36
CA ALA A 30 4.27 -1.72 -23.62
C ALA A 30 3.71 -3.15 -23.67
N GLU A 31 4.05 -3.99 -22.69
CA GLU A 31 3.63 -5.40 -22.61
C GLU A 31 2.79 -5.62 -21.35
N PRO A 32 1.84 -6.58 -21.36
CA PRO A 32 1.09 -6.96 -20.17
C PRO A 32 2.01 -7.52 -19.08
N VAL A 33 1.68 -7.22 -17.82
CA VAL A 33 2.41 -7.70 -16.64
C VAL A 33 1.49 -8.57 -15.80
N GLU A 34 1.98 -9.75 -15.38
CA GLU A 34 1.32 -10.60 -14.39
C GLU A 34 1.99 -10.42 -13.03
N ILE A 35 1.18 -10.12 -12.01
CA ILE A 35 1.60 -9.86 -10.65
C ILE A 35 1.09 -11.00 -9.77
N GLN A 36 1.99 -11.80 -9.21
CA GLN A 36 1.62 -12.97 -8.41
C GLN A 36 1.78 -12.73 -6.91
N PHE A 37 0.80 -13.16 -6.13
CA PHE A 37 0.74 -13.00 -4.67
C PHE A 37 0.60 -14.34 -3.97
N THR A 38 1.25 -14.51 -2.82
CA THR A 38 1.21 -15.74 -2.02
C THR A 38 0.09 -15.78 -0.98
N ASP A 39 -0.43 -14.62 -0.60
CA ASP A 39 -1.48 -14.47 0.41
C ASP A 39 -2.44 -13.32 0.05
N ALA A 40 -3.49 -13.15 0.84
CA ALA A 40 -4.50 -12.12 0.62
C ALA A 40 -3.99 -10.67 0.87
N ALA A 41 -2.85 -10.47 1.55
CA ALA A 41 -2.22 -9.17 1.70
C ALA A 41 -1.34 -8.85 0.49
N LYS A 42 -1.98 -8.32 -0.56
CA LYS A 42 -1.32 -7.97 -1.83
C LYS A 42 -0.38 -6.77 -1.73
N ALA A 43 -0.58 -5.90 -0.75
CA ALA A 43 0.29 -4.76 -0.46
C ALA A 43 0.64 -4.71 1.04
N GLU A 44 1.81 -4.16 1.33
CA GLU A 44 2.24 -3.74 2.66
C GLU A 44 2.13 -2.23 2.75
N PHE A 45 1.70 -1.72 3.90
CA PHE A 45 1.77 -0.30 4.22
C PHE A 45 2.55 -0.14 5.52
N ILE A 46 3.54 0.74 5.53
CA ILE A 46 4.38 1.01 6.69
C ILE A 46 4.35 2.52 6.93
N VAL A 47 4.09 2.90 8.17
CA VAL A 47 4.07 4.30 8.59
C VAL A 47 5.26 4.58 9.49
N TYR A 48 5.98 5.64 9.15
CA TYR A 48 7.12 6.13 9.90
C TYR A 48 6.85 7.52 10.49
N GLU A 49 7.39 7.76 11.67
CA GLU A 49 7.48 9.08 12.31
C GLU A 49 8.95 9.35 12.62
N ASN A 50 9.52 10.42 12.07
CA ASN A 50 10.93 10.77 12.28
C ASN A 50 11.91 9.60 12.04
N GLY A 51 11.62 8.75 11.05
CA GLY A 51 12.41 7.56 10.72
C GLY A 51 12.18 6.33 11.58
N SER A 52 11.31 6.40 12.59
CA SER A 52 10.91 5.26 13.42
C SER A 52 9.60 4.66 12.90
N GLU A 53 9.57 3.34 12.68
CA GLU A 53 8.35 2.63 12.29
C GLU A 53 7.33 2.70 13.44
N ARG A 54 6.14 3.23 13.14
CA ARG A 54 5.04 3.36 14.10
C ARG A 54 3.95 2.33 13.89
N TRP A 55 3.78 1.90 12.65
CA TRP A 55 2.74 0.96 12.28
C TRP A 55 3.07 0.24 10.98
N ARG A 56 2.61 -1.00 10.87
CA ARG A 56 2.71 -1.84 9.69
C ARG A 56 1.39 -2.57 9.48
N PHE A 57 0.89 -2.56 8.25
CA PHE A 57 -0.41 -3.14 7.91
C PHE A 57 -0.49 -4.63 8.24
N THR A 58 0.57 -5.38 7.99
CA THR A 58 0.57 -6.81 8.23
C THR A 58 0.86 -7.22 9.67
N ASP A 59 1.38 -6.31 10.50
CA ASP A 59 1.76 -6.65 11.87
C ASP A 59 0.53 -6.98 12.73
N GLY A 60 0.61 -8.10 13.45
CA GLY A 60 -0.49 -8.63 14.24
C GLY A 60 -1.73 -9.08 13.45
N ARG A 61 -1.70 -9.07 12.10
CA ARG A 61 -2.83 -9.48 11.26
C ARG A 61 -2.59 -10.85 10.61
N ALA A 62 -3.63 -11.68 10.57
CA ALA A 62 -3.60 -12.95 9.86
C ALA A 62 -4.26 -12.80 8.48
N PHE A 63 -3.57 -13.25 7.44
CA PHE A 63 -4.10 -13.26 6.08
C PHE A 63 -4.21 -14.70 5.58
N MET A 64 -5.26 -14.97 4.81
CA MET A 64 -5.45 -16.27 4.18
C MET A 64 -4.33 -16.52 3.17
N GLN A 65 -3.73 -17.71 3.23
CA GLN A 65 -2.79 -18.19 2.22
C GLN A 65 -3.59 -18.49 0.95
N LEU A 66 -3.44 -17.64 -0.06
CA LEU A 66 -4.19 -17.70 -1.30
C LEU A 66 -3.28 -17.25 -2.43
N LEU A 67 -2.81 -18.22 -3.22
CA LEU A 67 -2.10 -17.94 -4.46
C LEU A 67 -3.07 -17.25 -5.43
N SER A 68 -2.75 -16.02 -5.81
CA SER A 68 -3.56 -15.23 -6.73
C SER A 68 -2.68 -14.42 -7.67
N SER A 69 -3.27 -13.97 -8.78
CA SER A 69 -2.58 -13.15 -9.77
C SER A 69 -3.45 -12.02 -10.26
N ASP A 70 -2.87 -10.82 -10.37
CA ASP A 70 -3.48 -9.68 -11.05
C ASP A 70 -2.76 -9.47 -12.38
N ARG A 71 -3.52 -9.26 -13.45
CA ARG A 71 -2.98 -8.98 -14.78
C ARG A 71 -3.23 -7.53 -15.15
N LEU A 72 -2.17 -6.81 -15.48
CA LEU A 72 -2.23 -5.41 -15.95
C LEU A 72 -1.82 -5.32 -17.41
N GLU A 73 -2.78 -4.96 -18.27
CA GLU A 73 -2.51 -4.57 -19.65
C GLU A 73 -1.70 -3.25 -19.70
N PRO A 74 -1.10 -2.89 -20.84
CA PRO A 74 -0.38 -1.61 -20.99
C PRO A 74 -1.25 -0.41 -20.62
N ASN A 75 -0.72 0.48 -19.79
CA ASN A 75 -1.38 1.66 -19.20
C ASN A 75 -2.56 1.36 -18.27
N ALA A 76 -2.81 0.09 -17.93
CA ALA A 76 -3.82 -0.27 -16.94
C ALA A 76 -3.27 -0.11 -15.52
N SER A 77 -4.19 0.19 -14.60
CA SER A 77 -3.89 0.33 -13.17
C SER A 77 -4.77 -0.58 -12.32
N THR A 78 -4.27 -0.94 -11.15
CA THR A 78 -5.01 -1.62 -10.09
C THR A 78 -4.71 -0.95 -8.75
N THR A 79 -5.61 -1.08 -7.79
CA THR A 79 -5.52 -0.44 -6.47
C THR A 79 -5.49 -1.49 -5.36
N TYR A 80 -4.69 -1.19 -4.34
CA TYR A 80 -4.61 -1.95 -3.10
C TYR A 80 -4.86 -1.02 -1.92
N ASP A 81 -5.70 -1.43 -0.99
CA ASP A 81 -6.17 -0.58 0.10
C ASP A 81 -5.61 -1.05 1.46
N GLY A 82 -5.40 -0.08 2.35
CA GLY A 82 -5.00 -0.32 3.73
C GLY A 82 -5.69 0.67 4.69
N GLU A 83 -5.84 0.29 5.95
CA GLU A 83 -6.40 1.18 6.98
C GLU A 83 -5.58 1.06 8.28
N TRP A 84 -5.16 2.23 8.78
CA TRP A 84 -4.61 2.42 10.12
C TRP A 84 -5.66 3.09 11.00
N GLU A 85 -6.16 2.33 11.97
CA GLU A 85 -7.15 2.77 12.95
C GLU A 85 -6.47 3.31 14.21
N ASP A 86 -7.10 4.34 14.80
CA ASP A 86 -6.70 5.01 16.04
C ASP A 86 -5.22 5.49 16.09
N PRO A 87 -4.72 6.17 15.03
CA PRO A 87 -3.40 6.81 15.05
C PRO A 87 -3.33 7.96 16.06
N GLU A 88 -2.16 8.13 16.67
CA GLU A 88 -1.87 9.34 17.45
C GLU A 88 -1.68 10.55 16.50
N PRO A 89 -2.01 11.78 16.91
CA PRO A 89 -1.70 12.99 16.14
C PRO A 89 -0.20 13.13 15.86
N GLY A 90 0.15 13.62 14.68
CA GLY A 90 1.55 13.72 14.26
C GLY A 90 1.74 13.87 12.75
N THR A 91 2.99 13.99 12.34
CA THR A 91 3.40 14.01 10.93
C THR A 91 4.11 12.72 10.59
N TYR A 92 3.66 12.10 9.51
CA TYR A 92 4.02 10.73 9.17
C TYR A 92 4.43 10.60 7.72
N THR A 93 5.28 9.61 7.44
CA THR A 93 5.56 9.13 6.08
C THR A 93 4.98 7.74 5.93
N ALA A 94 4.05 7.57 4.99
CA ALA A 94 3.57 6.26 4.57
C ALA A 94 4.38 5.75 3.39
N ILE A 95 4.72 4.46 3.42
CA ILE A 95 5.32 3.73 2.32
C ILE A 95 4.43 2.52 2.01
N ALA A 96 3.98 2.43 0.77
CA ALA A 96 3.28 1.25 0.25
C ALA A 96 4.25 0.41 -0.59
N GLN A 97 4.20 -0.91 -0.42
CA GLN A 97 5.01 -1.85 -1.17
C GLN A 97 4.14 -3.00 -1.68
N LEU A 98 4.31 -3.33 -2.95
CA LEU A 98 3.66 -4.50 -3.54
C LEU A 98 4.28 -5.78 -2.98
N ARG A 99 3.46 -6.70 -2.46
CA ARG A 99 3.91 -7.99 -1.92
C ARG A 99 3.87 -9.09 -3.00
N ALA A 100 4.34 -8.76 -4.19
CA ALA A 100 4.40 -9.69 -5.31
C ALA A 100 5.69 -10.52 -5.29
N GLN A 101 5.65 -11.72 -5.87
CA GLN A 101 6.79 -12.65 -5.86
C GLN A 101 7.93 -12.23 -6.79
N ASP A 102 7.59 -11.85 -8.03
CA ASP A 102 8.57 -11.66 -9.12
C ASP A 102 8.72 -10.20 -9.56
N THR A 103 8.00 -9.29 -8.91
CA THR A 103 8.03 -7.86 -9.24
C THR A 103 7.91 -7.01 -7.99
N THR A 104 8.46 -5.80 -8.05
CA THR A 104 8.45 -4.83 -6.96
C THR A 104 7.89 -3.52 -7.47
N CYS A 105 7.03 -2.91 -6.67
CA CYS A 105 6.56 -1.55 -6.88
C CYS A 105 6.36 -0.92 -5.50
N GLU A 106 6.78 0.33 -5.35
CA GLU A 106 6.60 1.07 -4.11
C GLU A 106 6.18 2.51 -4.41
N ALA A 107 5.52 3.12 -3.44
CA ALA A 107 5.21 4.54 -3.44
C ALA A 107 5.26 5.07 -2.02
N ARG A 108 5.54 6.36 -1.89
CA ARG A 108 5.59 7.04 -0.59
C ARG A 108 4.75 8.31 -0.63
N THR A 109 4.20 8.67 0.52
CA THR A 109 3.54 9.97 0.71
C THR A 109 3.70 10.44 2.15
N GLU A 110 3.62 11.75 2.34
CA GLU A 110 3.63 12.38 3.66
C GLU A 110 2.21 12.84 4.00
N PHE A 111 1.81 12.67 5.25
CA PHE A 111 0.52 13.14 5.74
C PHE A 111 0.64 13.60 7.19
N SER A 112 -0.35 14.36 7.65
CA SER A 112 -0.42 14.82 9.04
C SER A 112 -1.81 14.57 9.60
N LEU A 113 -1.86 14.25 10.88
CA LEU A 113 -3.07 14.12 11.67
C LEU A 113 -3.03 15.20 12.76
N GLU A 114 -4.07 16.03 12.81
CA GLU A 114 -4.27 17.10 13.79
C GLU A 114 -5.22 16.68 14.92
#